data_AF-A0ABD4Z745-F1
#
_entry.id   AF-A0ABD4Z745-F1
#
_cell.length_a   1.000
_cell.length_b   1.000
_cell.length_c   1.000
_cell.angle_alpha   90.00
_cell.angle_beta   90.00
_cell.angle_gamma   90.00
#
_symmetry.space_group_name_H-M   'P 1'
#
loop_
_entity.id
_entity.type
_entity.pdbx_description
1 polymer ?
#
loop_
_entity_poly.entity_id
_entity_poly.type
_entity_poly.pdbx_seq_one_letter_code
_entity_poly.pdbx_strand_id
1 'polypeptide(L)'
;MNIKKLILVTAKHLPQHKYFETIAKDIANYLKVPLDIIEEDYVFVNTYGEKDEFGMAWLPQLFAQIDEEIKPILTRLPINEKTLDVDLEKAKKDAMLALGITT
;
A
#
# COMPACT_ATOMS: atom_id res chain seq x y z
N MET A 1 -17.42 -5.83 6.98
CA MET A 1 -16.15 -5.33 6.43
C MET A 1 -16.15 -5.60 4.94
N ASN A 2 -16.51 -4.59 4.15
CA ASN A 2 -16.52 -4.68 2.70
C ASN A 2 -15.36 -3.86 2.13
N ILE A 3 -14.42 -4.51 1.44
CA ILE A 3 -13.31 -3.83 0.77
C ILE A 3 -13.83 -3.34 -0.58
N LYS A 4 -13.99 -2.02 -0.74
CA LYS A 4 -14.60 -1.43 -1.94
C LYS A 4 -13.59 -1.22 -3.07
N LYS A 5 -12.37 -0.77 -2.75
CA LYS A 5 -11.27 -0.54 -3.69
C LYS A 5 -9.92 -0.42 -2.97
N LEU A 6 -8.84 -0.55 -3.74
CA LEU A 6 -7.49 -0.18 -3.32
C LEU A 6 -7.09 1.16 -3.94
N ILE A 7 -6.23 1.90 -3.24
CA ILE A 7 -5.70 3.19 -3.69
C ILE A 7 -4.19 3.16 -3.44
N LEU A 8 -3.39 3.24 -4.49
CA LEU A 8 -1.95 3.42 -4.39
C LEU A 8 -1.61 4.88 -4.66
N VAL A 9 -1.04 5.57 -3.68
CA VAL A 9 -0.42 6.89 -3.91
C VAL A 9 1.08 6.72 -4.02
N THR A 10 1.65 7.17 -5.14
CA THR A 10 3.04 6.88 -5.51
C THR A 10 3.60 7.96 -6.43
N ALA A 11 4.85 7.82 -6.87
CA ALA A 11 5.42 8.63 -7.94
C ALA A 11 6.34 7.75 -8.81
N LYS A 12 6.20 7.83 -10.13
CA LYS A 12 6.90 6.93 -11.07
C LYS A 12 8.42 6.97 -10.98
N HIS A 13 8.98 8.10 -10.55
CA HIS A 13 10.42 8.29 -10.42
C HIS A 13 11.01 7.66 -9.14
N LEU A 14 10.16 7.27 -8.18
CA LEU A 14 10.62 6.64 -6.94
C LEU A 14 11.04 5.18 -7.19
N PRO A 15 12.19 4.72 -6.67
CA PRO A 15 12.64 3.34 -6.84
C PRO A 15 11.63 2.30 -6.36
N GLN A 16 10.86 2.65 -5.33
CA GLN A 16 9.88 1.77 -4.69
C GLN A 16 8.60 1.60 -5.52
N HIS A 17 8.33 2.48 -6.50
CA HIS A 17 7.09 2.53 -7.26
C HIS A 17 6.68 1.17 -7.84
N LYS A 18 7.61 0.50 -8.54
CA LYS A 18 7.34 -0.77 -9.22
C LYS A 18 6.95 -1.89 -8.26
N TYR A 19 7.52 -1.91 -7.06
CA TYR A 19 7.21 -2.93 -6.05
C TYR A 19 5.79 -2.72 -5.51
N PHE A 20 5.45 -1.48 -5.12
CA PHE A 20 4.10 -1.15 -4.66
C PHE A 20 3.04 -1.35 -5.74
N GLU A 21 3.32 -0.97 -6.98
CA GLU A 21 2.41 -1.16 -8.10
C GLU A 21 2.11 -2.64 -8.34
N THR A 22 3.15 -3.48 -8.33
CA THR A 22 3.02 -4.94 -8.45
C THR A 22 2.13 -5.50 -7.34
N ILE A 23 2.44 -5.16 -6.07
CA ILE A 23 1.68 -5.64 -4.91
C ILE A 23 0.21 -5.18 -4.98
N ALA A 24 -0.02 -3.91 -5.29
CA ALA A 24 -1.37 -3.34 -5.37
C ALA A 24 -2.22 -4.03 -6.45
N LYS A 25 -1.64 -4.26 -7.63
CA LYS A 25 -2.30 -4.98 -8.74
C LYS A 25 -2.63 -6.42 -8.35
N ASP A 26 -1.69 -7.12 -7.73
CA ASP A 26 -1.87 -8.50 -7.28
C ASP A 26 -3.02 -8.64 -6.27
N ILE A 27 -3.05 -7.76 -5.26
CA ILE A 27 -4.09 -7.78 -4.23
C ILE A 27 -5.44 -7.39 -4.84
N ALA A 28 -5.50 -6.34 -5.66
CA ALA A 28 -6.72 -5.91 -6.31
C ALA A 28 -7.34 -7.03 -7.18
N ASN A 29 -6.51 -7.72 -7.96
CA ASN A 29 -6.92 -8.86 -8.78
C ASN A 29 -7.43 -10.03 -7.93
N TYR A 30 -6.73 -10.37 -6.84
CA TYR A 30 -7.13 -11.43 -5.93
C TYR A 30 -8.49 -11.13 -5.28
N LEU A 31 -8.69 -9.91 -4.80
CA LEU A 31 -9.93 -9.46 -4.14
C LEU A 31 -11.05 -9.12 -5.12
N LYS A 32 -10.75 -9.00 -6.42
CA LYS A 32 -11.67 -8.55 -7.48
C LYS A 32 -12.27 -7.17 -7.19
N VAL A 33 -11.42 -6.25 -6.74
CA VAL A 33 -11.81 -4.85 -6.46
C VAL A 33 -11.04 -3.89 -7.37
N PRO A 34 -11.58 -2.69 -7.65
CA PRO A 34 -10.85 -1.67 -8.40
C PRO A 34 -9.55 -1.24 -7.70
N LEU A 35 -8.58 -0.80 -8.50
CA LEU A 35 -7.34 -0.18 -8.05
C LEU A 35 -7.20 1.21 -8.68
N ASP A 36 -7.11 2.23 -7.84
CA ASP A 36 -6.73 3.59 -8.26
C ASP A 36 -5.23 3.79 -8.02
N ILE A 37 -4.50 4.28 -9.01
CA ILE A 37 -3.10 4.70 -8.87
C ILE A 37 -3.04 6.21 -9.05
N ILE A 38 -2.66 6.92 -8.00
CA ILE A 38 -2.62 8.38 -7.94
C ILE A 38 -1.17 8.82 -7.80
N GLU A 39 -0.73 9.72 -8.68
CA GLU A 39 0.64 10.24 -8.65
C GLU A 39 0.73 11.50 -7.78
N GLU A 40 1.70 11.50 -6.86
CA GLU A 40 2.15 12.68 -6.09
C GLU A 40 1.05 13.42 -5.29
N ASP A 41 -0.03 12.74 -4.89
CA ASP A 41 -1.07 13.32 -4.04
C ASP A 41 -0.68 13.30 -2.56
N TYR A 42 0.19 14.23 -2.19
CA TYR A 42 0.61 14.43 -0.81
C TYR A 42 -0.50 14.94 0.11
N VAL A 43 -1.58 15.53 -0.42
CA VAL A 43 -2.73 15.94 0.41
C VAL A 43 -3.46 14.70 0.92
N PHE A 44 -3.69 13.72 0.04
CA PHE A 44 -4.30 12.45 0.39
C PHE A 44 -3.48 11.70 1.45
N VAL A 45 -2.17 11.53 1.23
CA VAL A 45 -1.33 10.77 2.17
C VAL A 45 -1.12 11.52 3.48
N ASN A 46 -1.10 12.85 3.48
CA ASN A 46 -1.14 13.60 4.74
C ASN A 46 -2.49 13.48 5.47
N THR A 47 -3.58 13.11 4.79
CA THR A 47 -4.90 12.96 5.43
C THR A 47 -5.07 11.55 6.00
N TYR A 48 -4.70 10.51 5.23
CA TYR A 48 -5.00 9.11 5.55
C TYR A 48 -3.78 8.24 5.83
N GLY A 49 -2.59 8.69 5.45
CA GLY A 49 -1.35 7.92 5.50
C GLY A 49 -0.66 7.87 6.85
N GLU A 50 0.32 6.97 6.93
CA GLU A 50 1.30 6.98 8.00
C GLU A 50 2.19 8.22 7.85
N LYS A 51 2.54 8.78 9.00
CA LYS A 51 3.43 9.93 9.15
C LYS A 51 4.55 9.56 10.10
N ASP A 52 5.68 10.23 9.93
CA ASP A 52 6.78 10.10 10.87
C ASP A 52 6.48 10.88 12.17
N GLU A 53 7.44 10.88 13.08
CA GLU A 53 7.33 11.59 14.37
C GLU A 53 7.17 13.11 14.23
N PHE A 54 7.51 13.68 13.07
CA PHE A 54 7.35 15.10 12.75
C PHE A 54 6.06 15.40 11.97
N GLY A 55 5.22 14.39 11.72
CA GLY A 55 3.97 14.54 10.99
C GLY A 55 4.13 14.55 9.46
N MET A 56 5.29 14.16 8.94
CA MET A 56 5.57 14.16 7.51
C MET A 56 5.17 12.82 6.88
N ALA A 57 4.30 12.90 5.87
CA ALA A 57 3.96 11.76 5.02
C ALA A 57 5.03 11.52 3.95
N TRP A 58 5.20 10.26 3.55
CA TRP A 58 6.05 9.86 2.43
C TRP A 58 5.27 9.03 1.41
N LEU A 59 5.85 8.89 0.22
CA LEU A 59 5.38 8.00 -0.84
C LEU A 59 6.42 6.90 -1.10
N PRO A 60 6.01 5.72 -1.58
CA PRO A 60 4.62 5.30 -1.82
C PRO A 60 3.89 4.82 -0.55
N GLN A 61 2.56 4.87 -0.57
CA GLN A 61 1.72 4.18 0.42
C GLN A 61 0.48 3.58 -0.27
N LEU A 62 0.12 2.36 0.12
CA LEU A 62 -1.05 1.63 -0.37
C LEU A 62 -2.15 1.64 0.68
N PHE A 63 -3.36 1.90 0.23
CA PHE A 63 -4.56 2.04 1.05
C PHE A 63 -5.67 1.11 0.57
N ALA A 64 -6.61 0.85 1.47
CA ALA A 64 -7.90 0.27 1.14
C ALA A 64 -9.04 1.17 1.62
N GLN A 65 -10.07 1.27 0.78
CA GLN A 65 -11.36 1.78 1.23
C GLN A 65 -12.19 0.61 1.76
N ILE A 66 -12.42 0.60 3.08
CA ILE A 66 -13.16 -0.41 3.80
C ILE A 66 -14.43 0.23 4.32
N ASP A 67 -15.57 -0.20 3.80
CA ASP A 67 -16.86 0.45 4.05
C ASP A 67 -16.79 1.96 3.69
N GLU A 68 -16.82 2.88 4.65
CA GLU A 68 -16.66 4.33 4.41
C GLU A 68 -15.29 4.88 4.85
N GLU A 69 -14.39 4.03 5.36
CA GLU A 69 -13.10 4.43 5.90
C GLU A 69 -11.95 4.12 4.94
N ILE A 70 -10.96 5.02 4.88
CA ILE A 70 -9.71 4.79 4.16
C ILE A 70 -8.63 4.46 5.19
N LYS A 71 -7.93 3.34 5.00
CA LYS A 71 -6.84 2.90 5.89
C LYS A 71 -5.58 2.54 5.11
N PRO A 72 -4.39 2.91 5.60
CA PRO A 72 -3.14 2.42 5.04
C PRO A 72 -3.02 0.92 5.33
N ILE A 73 -2.63 0.14 4.33
CA ILE A 73 -2.43 -1.32 4.44
C ILE A 73 -0.99 -1.74 4.16
N LEU A 74 -0.22 -0.90 3.47
CA LEU A 74 1.22 -1.08 3.29
C LEU A 74 1.87 0.29 3.09
N THR A 75 2.82 0.62 3.96
CA THR A 75 3.49 1.93 3.96
C THR A 75 5.01 1.82 3.85
N ARG A 76 5.54 0.61 4.08
CA ARG A 76 6.97 0.27 4.02
C ARG A 76 7.13 -1.11 3.41
N LEU A 77 8.16 -1.29 2.60
CA LEU A 77 8.51 -2.59 2.05
C LEU A 77 9.39 -3.36 3.04
N PRO A 78 9.02 -4.59 3.43
CA PRO A 78 9.91 -5.45 4.18
C PRO A 78 11.11 -5.87 3.32
N ILE A 79 12.23 -6.13 3.99
CA ILE A 79 13.47 -6.60 3.38
C ILE A 79 13.69 -8.06 3.79
N ASN A 80 14.17 -8.86 2.85
CA ASN A 80 14.61 -10.22 3.11
C ASN A 80 15.96 -10.19 3.82
N GLU A 81 16.03 -10.70 5.06
CA GLU A 81 17.26 -10.64 5.88
C GLU A 81 18.45 -11.41 5.28
N LYS A 82 18.19 -12.38 4.38
CA LYS A 82 19.23 -13.22 3.77
C LYS A 82 19.79 -12.63 2.48
N THR A 83 18.93 -12.08 1.63
CA THR A 83 19.34 -11.55 0.32
C THR A 83 19.51 -10.04 0.32
N LEU A 84 18.96 -9.35 1.34
CA LEU A 84 18.87 -7.88 1.46
C LEU A 84 18.01 -7.21 0.37
N ASP A 85 17.26 -7.99 -0.40
CA ASP A 85 16.30 -7.50 -1.39
C ASP A 85 14.92 -7.23 -0.75
N VAL A 86 14.07 -6.52 -1.48
CA VAL A 86 12.65 -6.35 -1.12
C VAL A 86 11.94 -7.71 -1.09
N ASP A 87 11.26 -8.02 0.02
CA ASP A 87 10.47 -9.23 0.19
C ASP A 87 9.01 -8.99 -0.25
N LEU A 88 8.73 -9.20 -1.54
CA LEU A 88 7.41 -8.98 -2.13
C LEU A 88 6.33 -9.88 -1.53
N GLU A 89 6.65 -11.14 -1.25
CA GLU A 89 5.71 -12.10 -0.67
C GLU A 89 5.31 -11.68 0.74
N LYS A 90 6.29 -11.29 1.57
CA LYS A 90 6.01 -10.76 2.90
C LYS A 90 5.23 -9.46 2.83
N ALA A 91 5.57 -8.55 1.91
CA ALA A 91 4.85 -7.29 1.73
C ALA A 91 3.37 -7.51 1.42
N LYS A 92 3.07 -8.44 0.50
CA LYS A 92 1.71 -8.83 0.14
C LYS A 92 0.99 -9.47 1.33
N LYS A 93 1.65 -10.36 2.06
CA LYS A 93 1.10 -10.98 3.27
C LYS A 93 0.76 -9.95 4.35
N ASP A 94 1.67 -9.02 4.63
CA ASP A 94 1.47 -7.97 5.63
C ASP A 94 0.29 -7.06 5.24
N ALA A 95 0.14 -6.72 3.95
CA ALA A 95 -1.00 -5.97 3.44
C ALA A 95 -2.33 -6.74 3.54
N MET A 96 -2.33 -8.04 3.24
CA MET A 96 -3.52 -8.90 3.37
C MET A 96 -3.92 -9.09 4.84
N LEU A 97 -2.94 -9.19 5.74
CA LEU A 97 -3.18 -9.25 7.18
C LEU A 97 -3.80 -7.94 7.70
N ALA A 98 -3.37 -6.77 7.21
CA ALA A 98 -3.99 -5.49 7.53
C ALA A 98 -5.46 -5.40 7.08
N LEU A 99 -5.84 -6.20 6.08
CA LEU A 99 -7.22 -6.37 5.62
C LEU A 99 -7.99 -7.46 6.39
N GLY A 100 -7.38 -8.08 7.41
CA GLY A 100 -8.00 -9.18 8.16
C GLY A 100 -8.09 -10.50 7.38
N ILE A 101 -7.33 -10.65 6.30
CA ILE A 101 -7.31 -11.86 5.46
C ILE A 101 -6.09 -12.69 5.82
N THR A 102 -6.32 -13.87 6.39
CA THR A 102 -5.25 -14.84 6.66
C THR A 102 -4.99 -15.69 5.43
N THR A 103 -3.78 -15.59 4.87
CA THR A 103 -3.26 -16.40 3.75
C THR A 103 -2.11 -17.29 4.21
#